data_AF-W0HPQ7-F1
#
_entry.id   AF-W0HPQ7-F1
#
_cell.length_a   1.000
_cell.length_b   1.000
_cell.length_c   1.000
_cell.angle_alpha   90.00
_cell.angle_beta   90.00
_cell.angle_gamma   90.00
#
_symmetry.space_group_name_H-M   'P 1'
#
loop_
_entity.id
_entity.type
_entity.pdbx_description
1 polymer ?
#
loop_
_entity_poly.entity_id
_entity_poly.type
_entity_poly.pdbx_seq_one_letter_code
_entity_poly.pdbx_strand_id
1 'polypeptide(L)'
;MKQLVVNIGDIQVANDLPFVLFGGMNVLESRDLAMRICEHYVTVTEKLGIPYVFKASFDKTNRSSIHSYRGPGLEEGMKIFAELKAQFDVKVITDVHEVGQAQSVADVVDVIQLPAFLARQTDLVEAMARTGAVINVKKPQFISPGQVGNIVDKFREAGNHQVILCDRGSNFGYDNLVVDMLGFNVMKQVSGGCPVIFDVTHALQTRDPFGVASGGRRAQVSELARAGMAVGIAGLFIEAHPDPANAKCDGPSALPLAKLEPFLRQMKAIDELVKSFPELDTGH
;
A
#
# COMPACT_ATOMS: atom_id res chain seq x y z
N MET A 1 -6.16 -23.28 -0.72
CA MET A 1 -4.80 -23.14 -1.36
C MET A 1 -3.77 -22.74 -0.30
N LYS A 2 -2.51 -23.21 -0.33
CA LYS A 2 -1.49 -22.77 0.64
C LYS A 2 -1.18 -21.28 0.45
N GLN A 3 -1.32 -20.49 1.52
CA GLN A 3 -0.94 -19.08 1.52
C GLN A 3 0.56 -18.95 1.78
N LEU A 4 1.23 -18.04 1.08
CA LEU A 4 2.62 -17.68 1.34
C LEU A 4 2.68 -16.65 2.45
N VAL A 5 3.70 -16.77 3.30
CA VAL A 5 3.99 -15.82 4.37
C VAL A 5 5.20 -14.98 3.95
N VAL A 6 5.04 -13.67 3.95
CA VAL A 6 6.14 -12.71 3.79
C VAL A 6 6.45 -12.10 5.16
N ASN A 7 7.71 -12.16 5.60
CA ASN A 7 8.11 -11.61 6.89
C ASN A 7 8.73 -10.22 6.69
N ILE A 8 8.20 -9.21 7.37
CA ILE A 8 8.76 -7.86 7.46
C ILE A 8 9.31 -7.69 8.87
N GLY A 9 10.54 -8.16 9.10
CA GLY A 9 11.06 -8.37 10.44
C GLY A 9 10.23 -9.42 11.19
N ASP A 10 9.60 -9.03 12.28
CA ASP A 10 8.71 -9.83 13.13
C ASP A 10 7.24 -9.84 12.65
N ILE A 11 6.88 -8.97 11.70
CA ILE A 11 5.52 -8.91 11.15
C ILE A 11 5.35 -9.96 10.05
N GLN A 12 4.41 -10.89 10.25
CA GLN A 12 4.05 -11.88 9.24
C GLN A 12 2.85 -11.41 8.42
N VAL A 13 3.02 -11.32 7.10
CA VAL A 13 1.96 -10.92 6.16
C VAL A 13 1.53 -12.16 5.37
N ALA A 14 0.29 -12.60 5.54
CA ALA A 14 -0.30 -13.72 4.80
C ALA A 14 -1.82 -13.58 4.71
N ASN A 15 -2.43 -14.19 3.69
CA ASN A 15 -3.87 -14.03 3.41
C ASN A 15 -4.79 -14.66 4.48
N ASP A 16 -4.26 -15.57 5.29
CA ASP A 16 -4.95 -16.32 6.34
C ASP A 16 -4.54 -15.90 7.76
N LEU A 17 -3.62 -14.94 7.90
CA LEU A 17 -3.26 -14.30 9.17
C LEU A 17 -4.10 -13.04 9.43
N PRO A 18 -4.13 -12.52 10.67
CA PRO A 18 -4.70 -11.20 10.95
C PRO A 18 -4.12 -10.14 10.02
N PHE A 19 -4.97 -9.22 9.55
CA PHE A 19 -4.52 -8.25 8.55
C PHE A 19 -3.41 -7.34 9.08
N VAL A 20 -2.44 -7.04 8.23
CA VAL A 20 -1.38 -6.06 8.50
C VAL A 20 -1.77 -4.70 7.93
N LEU A 21 -1.60 -3.64 8.72
CA LEU A 21 -1.85 -2.27 8.29
C LEU A 21 -0.60 -1.66 7.66
N PHE A 22 -0.69 -1.29 6.39
CA PHE A 22 0.26 -0.44 5.68
C PHE A 22 -0.28 1.00 5.69
N GLY A 23 -0.08 1.70 6.81
CA GLY A 23 -0.73 2.97 7.08
C GLY A 23 0.25 4.13 7.16
N GLY A 24 -0.12 5.32 6.70
CA GLY A 24 0.73 6.50 6.91
C GLY A 24 0.25 7.71 6.14
N MET A 25 1.13 8.35 5.37
CA MET A 25 0.82 9.56 4.61
C MET A 25 1.23 9.44 3.13
N ASN A 26 0.69 10.30 2.27
CA ASN A 26 0.97 10.20 0.83
C ASN A 26 2.42 10.52 0.48
N VAL A 27 2.89 11.69 0.88
CA VAL A 27 4.24 12.19 0.60
C VAL A 27 4.81 12.77 1.88
N LEU A 28 6.10 12.59 2.14
CA LEU A 28 6.77 13.29 3.24
C LEU A 28 6.67 14.80 2.97
N GLU A 29 5.90 15.54 3.76
CA GLU A 29 5.76 16.99 3.56
C GLU A 29 6.71 17.80 4.44
N SER A 30 7.04 17.25 5.62
CA SER A 30 8.03 17.73 6.59
C SER A 30 8.32 16.60 7.60
N ARG A 31 9.47 16.66 8.25
CA ARG A 31 9.86 15.74 9.34
C ARG A 31 8.79 15.70 10.44
N ASP A 32 8.46 16.85 11.02
CA ASP A 32 7.59 16.91 12.21
C ASP A 32 6.16 16.42 11.93
N LEU A 33 5.64 16.68 10.72
CA LEU A 33 4.36 16.15 10.31
C LEU A 33 4.40 14.61 10.20
N ALA A 34 5.46 14.06 9.60
CA ALA A 34 5.62 12.61 9.49
C ALA A 34 5.71 11.95 10.88
N MET A 35 6.46 12.56 11.80
CA MET A 35 6.56 12.11 13.20
C MET A 35 5.20 12.10 13.89
N ARG A 36 4.43 13.19 13.78
CA ARG A 36 3.10 13.30 14.39
C ARG A 36 2.12 12.28 13.84
N ILE A 37 2.15 12.03 12.53
CA ILE A 37 1.31 11.02 11.90
C ILE A 37 1.72 9.63 12.38
N CYS A 38 3.01 9.32 12.34
CA CYS A 38 3.53 8.02 12.78
C CYS A 38 3.18 7.71 14.23
N GLU A 39 3.42 8.65 15.15
CA GLU A 39 3.07 8.52 16.56
C GLU A 39 1.58 8.19 16.76
N HIS A 40 0.70 8.87 16.02
CA HIS A 40 -0.74 8.62 16.11
C HIS A 40 -1.11 7.23 15.58
N TYR A 41 -0.52 6.80 14.47
CA TYR A 41 -0.74 5.45 13.94
C TYR A 41 -0.25 4.39 14.93
N VAL A 42 0.98 4.50 15.44
CA VAL A 42 1.58 3.59 16.43
C VAL A 42 0.69 3.47 17.66
N THR A 43 0.27 4.60 18.24
CA THR A 43 -0.62 4.62 19.40
C THR A 43 -1.92 3.85 19.15
N VAL A 44 -2.53 4.05 17.98
CA VAL A 44 -3.79 3.39 17.63
C VAL A 44 -3.58 1.91 17.33
N THR A 45 -2.53 1.55 16.60
CA THR A 45 -2.27 0.14 16.23
C THR A 45 -1.87 -0.70 17.43
N GLU A 46 -1.05 -0.17 18.35
CA GLU A 46 -0.73 -0.84 19.62
C GLU A 46 -1.98 -1.06 20.47
N LYS A 47 -2.80 -0.02 20.65
CA LYS A 47 -4.06 -0.09 21.39
C LYS A 47 -5.03 -1.14 20.85
N LEU A 48 -5.03 -1.34 19.53
CA LEU A 48 -5.91 -2.30 18.86
C LEU A 48 -5.26 -3.66 18.59
N GLY A 49 -3.95 -3.81 18.85
CA GLY A 49 -3.21 -5.03 18.52
C GLY A 49 -3.14 -5.32 17.01
N ILE A 50 -3.00 -4.28 16.18
CA ILE A 50 -2.92 -4.41 14.71
C ILE A 50 -1.44 -4.31 14.29
N PRO A 51 -0.86 -5.30 13.58
CA PRO A 51 0.50 -5.18 13.07
C PRO A 51 0.62 -4.01 12.07
N TYR A 52 1.72 -3.26 12.13
CA TYR A 52 1.81 -1.96 11.48
C TYR A 52 3.12 -1.72 10.71
N VAL A 53 2.98 -1.22 9.48
CA VAL A 53 4.06 -0.71 8.64
C VAL A 53 3.73 0.73 8.25
N PHE A 54 4.60 1.67 8.61
CA PHE A 54 4.44 3.09 8.30
C PHE A 54 4.75 3.37 6.83
N LYS A 55 3.81 4.00 6.11
CA LYS A 55 3.97 4.36 4.70
C LYS A 55 4.20 5.87 4.52
N ALA A 56 5.18 6.22 3.70
CA ALA A 56 5.26 7.52 3.05
C ALA A 56 5.96 7.42 1.68
N SER A 57 5.92 8.48 0.88
CA SER A 57 6.71 8.61 -0.35
C SER A 57 7.71 9.74 -0.19
N PHE A 58 8.97 9.53 -0.55
CA PHE A 58 9.99 10.59 -0.54
C PHE A 58 9.92 11.50 -1.78
N ASP A 59 9.36 10.99 -2.88
CA ASP A 59 9.17 11.72 -4.14
C ASP A 59 7.82 11.34 -4.79
N LYS A 60 7.25 12.25 -5.58
CA LYS A 60 6.07 12.05 -6.41
C LYS A 60 6.45 12.31 -7.86
N THR A 61 6.92 11.27 -8.55
CA THR A 61 7.41 11.33 -9.94
C THR A 61 6.31 11.38 -11.00
N ASN A 62 5.05 11.19 -10.61
CA ASN A 62 3.90 10.99 -11.50
C ASN A 62 2.79 12.04 -11.32
N ARG A 63 3.14 13.25 -10.84
CA ARG A 63 2.20 14.37 -10.75
C ARG A 63 1.77 14.80 -12.16
N SER A 64 0.50 15.17 -12.32
CA SER A 64 -0.02 15.65 -13.61
C SER A 64 0.55 17.01 -14.02
N SER A 65 0.95 17.85 -13.05
CA SER A 65 1.54 19.18 -13.30
C SER A 65 2.96 19.23 -12.75
N ILE A 66 3.88 19.82 -13.54
CA ILE A 66 5.29 20.03 -13.18
C ILE A 66 5.48 20.94 -11.96
N HIS A 67 4.49 21.78 -11.65
CA HIS A 67 4.53 22.71 -10.51
C HIS A 67 4.02 22.10 -9.21
N SER A 68 3.56 20.85 -9.26
CA SER A 68 3.06 20.15 -8.08
C SER A 68 4.21 19.81 -7.12
N TYR A 69 3.95 19.90 -5.82
CA TYR A 69 4.91 19.46 -4.80
C TYR A 69 5.28 17.99 -4.98
N ARG A 70 6.57 17.68 -4.84
CA ARG A 70 7.13 16.35 -5.06
C ARG A 70 7.58 15.62 -3.79
N GLY A 71 7.90 16.33 -2.72
CA GLY A 71 8.49 15.73 -1.53
C GLY A 71 9.91 16.23 -1.28
N PRO A 72 10.59 15.70 -0.25
CA PRO A 72 11.95 16.09 0.14
C PRO A 72 13.03 15.53 -0.79
N GLY A 73 12.70 14.57 -1.65
CA GLY A 73 13.67 13.84 -2.46
C GLY A 73 14.36 12.72 -1.68
N LEU A 74 15.25 11.98 -2.37
CA LEU A 74 15.81 10.73 -1.87
C LEU A 74 16.62 10.91 -0.58
N GLU A 75 17.62 11.79 -0.58
CA GLU A 75 18.57 11.91 0.55
C GLU A 75 17.86 12.31 1.85
N GLU A 76 17.05 13.37 1.80
CA GLU A 76 16.33 13.88 2.97
C GLU A 76 15.19 12.94 3.38
N GLY A 77 14.50 12.32 2.41
CA GLY A 77 13.48 11.31 2.70
C GLY A 77 14.03 10.11 3.47
N MET A 78 15.22 9.63 3.10
CA MET A 78 15.87 8.52 3.79
C MET A 78 16.28 8.89 5.23
N LYS A 79 16.74 10.14 5.47
CA LYS A 79 17.00 10.63 6.83
C LYS A 79 15.75 10.59 7.70
N ILE A 80 14.62 11.06 7.18
CA ILE A 80 13.33 11.05 7.89
C ILE A 80 12.89 9.61 8.19
N PHE A 81 13.02 8.68 7.24
CA PHE A 81 12.67 7.27 7.48
C PHE A 81 13.56 6.62 8.55
N ALA A 82 14.87 6.85 8.51
CA ALA A 82 15.79 6.34 9.52
C ALA A 82 15.40 6.83 10.93
N GLU A 83 14.99 8.09 11.03
CA GLU A 83 14.55 8.69 12.29
C GLU A 83 13.22 8.11 12.79
N LEU A 84 12.22 7.94 11.91
CA LEU A 84 10.95 7.29 12.24
C LEU A 84 11.16 5.89 12.81
N LYS A 85 12.04 5.09 12.18
CA LYS A 85 12.40 3.76 12.67
C LYS A 85 13.06 3.82 14.05
N ALA A 86 14.04 4.70 14.22
CA ALA A 86 14.77 4.82 15.48
C ALA A 86 13.88 5.30 16.64
N GLN A 87 12.92 6.18 16.38
CA GLN A 87 12.07 6.77 17.40
C GLN A 87 10.89 5.88 17.80
N PHE A 88 10.31 5.14 16.86
CA PHE A 88 9.06 4.39 17.09
C PHE A 88 9.19 2.87 16.93
N ASP A 89 10.38 2.36 16.61
CA ASP A 89 10.63 0.94 16.30
C ASP A 89 9.65 0.35 15.27
N VAL A 90 9.25 1.18 14.31
CA VAL A 90 8.25 0.82 13.30
C VAL A 90 8.92 0.33 12.01
N LYS A 91 8.29 -0.62 11.32
CA LYS A 91 8.67 -0.97 9.94
C LYS A 91 8.18 0.10 8.98
N VAL A 92 8.95 0.41 7.94
CA VAL A 92 8.60 1.47 6.98
C VAL A 92 8.57 0.97 5.54
N ILE A 93 7.68 1.57 4.73
CA ILE A 93 7.52 1.32 3.30
C ILE A 93 7.57 2.63 2.50
N THR A 94 8.31 2.62 1.39
CA THR A 94 8.29 3.70 0.39
C THR A 94 8.37 3.14 -1.03
N ASP A 95 7.95 3.92 -2.01
CA ASP A 95 8.07 3.60 -3.44
C ASP A 95 9.41 4.01 -4.05
N VAL A 96 9.84 3.24 -5.05
CA VAL A 96 11.08 3.42 -5.83
C VAL A 96 10.72 3.72 -7.28
N HIS A 97 11.35 4.74 -7.88
CA HIS A 97 10.96 5.24 -9.20
C HIS A 97 11.98 4.95 -10.30
N GLU A 98 13.24 4.80 -9.94
CA GLU A 98 14.34 4.60 -10.88
C GLU A 98 15.31 3.52 -10.38
N VAL A 99 15.98 2.83 -11.31
CA VAL A 99 16.91 1.72 -11.01
C VAL A 99 17.99 2.13 -10.00
N GLY A 100 18.58 3.31 -10.16
CA GLY A 100 19.66 3.79 -9.28
C GLY A 100 19.22 4.11 -7.85
N GLN A 101 17.92 4.16 -7.57
CA GLN A 101 17.38 4.43 -6.24
C GLN A 101 17.20 3.14 -5.41
N ALA A 102 17.05 1.98 -6.08
CA ALA A 102 16.57 0.76 -5.44
C ALA A 102 17.40 0.33 -4.22
N GLN A 103 18.73 0.26 -4.35
CA GLN A 103 19.59 -0.18 -3.26
C GLN A 103 19.61 0.83 -2.10
N SER A 104 19.86 2.10 -2.39
CA SER A 104 19.94 3.14 -1.34
C SER A 104 18.65 3.28 -0.54
N VAL A 105 17.49 3.04 -1.17
CA VAL A 105 16.20 3.00 -0.46
C VAL A 105 16.10 1.73 0.39
N ALA A 106 16.41 0.56 -0.17
CA ALA A 106 16.34 -0.73 0.51
C ALA A 106 17.29 -0.84 1.72
N ASP A 107 18.38 -0.08 1.74
CA ASP A 107 19.30 -0.03 2.89
C ASP A 107 18.66 0.62 4.13
N VAL A 108 17.58 1.39 3.96
CA VAL A 108 16.93 2.15 5.04
C VAL A 108 15.54 1.58 5.37
N VAL A 109 14.73 1.29 4.35
CA VAL A 109 13.33 0.86 4.51
C VAL A 109 13.17 -0.66 4.53
N ASP A 110 12.10 -1.14 5.15
CA ASP A 110 11.85 -2.59 5.30
C ASP A 110 11.09 -3.17 4.10
N VAL A 111 10.33 -2.31 3.39
CA VAL A 111 9.57 -2.69 2.20
C VAL A 111 9.76 -1.62 1.12
N ILE A 112 10.08 -2.06 -0.10
CA ILE A 112 10.15 -1.19 -1.27
C ILE A 112 8.95 -1.45 -2.19
N GLN A 113 8.29 -0.38 -2.62
CA GLN A 113 7.08 -0.46 -3.43
C GLN A 113 7.38 -0.17 -4.90
N LEU A 114 6.91 -1.05 -5.78
CA LEU A 114 6.95 -0.88 -7.23
C LEU A 114 5.70 -0.08 -7.66
N PRO A 115 5.85 1.16 -8.18
CA PRO A 115 4.72 1.99 -8.58
C PRO A 115 3.89 1.37 -9.70
N ALA A 116 2.58 1.65 -9.67
CA ALA A 116 1.61 1.12 -10.64
C ALA A 116 2.01 1.36 -12.11
N PHE A 117 2.46 2.57 -12.45
CA PHE A 117 2.84 2.87 -13.85
C PHE A 117 4.15 2.20 -14.29
N LEU A 118 4.94 1.71 -13.33
CA LEU A 118 6.25 1.10 -13.57
C LEU A 118 6.23 -0.43 -13.40
N ALA A 119 5.08 -1.02 -13.07
CA ALA A 119 5.01 -2.42 -12.64
C ALA A 119 5.39 -3.46 -13.72
N ARG A 120 5.54 -3.02 -14.98
CA ARG A 120 5.97 -3.87 -16.11
C ARG A 120 7.42 -3.65 -16.53
N GLN A 121 8.11 -2.64 -15.97
CA GLN A 121 9.46 -2.24 -16.36
C GLN A 121 10.49 -3.25 -15.82
N THR A 122 11.02 -4.09 -16.69
CA THR A 122 11.89 -5.22 -16.31
C THR A 122 13.14 -4.77 -15.57
N ASP A 123 13.83 -3.72 -16.03
CA ASP A 123 15.06 -3.26 -15.39
C ASP A 123 14.84 -2.78 -13.95
N LEU A 124 13.71 -2.10 -13.68
CA LEU A 124 13.35 -1.70 -12.32
C LEU A 124 12.98 -2.90 -11.46
N VAL A 125 12.23 -3.86 -12.00
CA VAL A 125 11.90 -5.11 -11.30
C VAL A 125 13.16 -5.88 -10.92
N GLU A 126 14.11 -6.04 -11.84
CA GLU A 126 15.39 -6.70 -11.56
C GLU A 126 16.20 -5.94 -10.51
N ALA A 127 16.29 -4.60 -10.62
CA ALA A 127 17.02 -3.78 -9.67
C ALA A 127 16.43 -3.90 -8.26
N MET A 128 15.11 -3.85 -8.14
CA MET A 128 14.41 -4.04 -6.86
C MET A 128 14.57 -5.47 -6.34
N ALA A 129 14.49 -6.49 -7.20
CA ALA A 129 14.67 -7.89 -6.80
C ALA A 129 16.06 -8.13 -6.18
N ARG A 130 17.11 -7.61 -6.82
CA ARG A 130 18.51 -7.75 -6.38
C ARG A 130 18.80 -7.16 -4.99
N THR A 131 17.96 -6.25 -4.49
CA THR A 131 18.09 -5.70 -3.13
C THR A 131 17.81 -6.75 -2.04
N GLY A 132 17.06 -7.81 -2.37
CA GLY A 132 16.58 -8.81 -1.40
C GLY A 132 15.49 -8.31 -0.44
N ALA A 133 15.08 -7.03 -0.53
CA ALA A 133 14.05 -6.45 0.32
C ALA A 133 12.66 -7.03 0.03
N VAL A 134 11.72 -6.82 0.95
CA VAL A 134 10.31 -7.14 0.71
C VAL A 134 9.75 -6.17 -0.34
N ILE A 135 9.03 -6.71 -1.32
CA ILE A 135 8.50 -5.96 -2.44
C ILE A 135 6.99 -5.80 -2.29
N ASN A 136 6.49 -4.58 -2.36
CA ASN A 136 5.07 -4.31 -2.54
C ASN A 136 4.77 -3.92 -4.00
N VAL A 137 4.04 -4.73 -4.75
CA VAL A 137 3.67 -4.44 -6.14
C VAL A 137 2.32 -3.75 -6.19
N LYS A 138 2.27 -2.47 -6.57
CA LYS A 138 1.00 -1.81 -6.87
C LYS A 138 0.45 -2.32 -8.19
N LYS A 139 -0.68 -3.03 -8.16
CA LYS A 139 -1.37 -3.50 -9.37
C LYS A 139 -1.72 -2.29 -10.25
N PRO A 140 -1.30 -2.26 -11.51
CA PRO A 140 -1.68 -1.16 -12.39
C PRO A 140 -3.19 -1.15 -12.66
N GLN A 141 -3.76 0.04 -12.82
CA GLN A 141 -5.19 0.22 -13.08
C GLN A 141 -5.61 -0.33 -14.46
N PHE A 142 -4.64 -0.53 -15.35
CA PHE A 142 -4.81 -1.06 -16.70
C PHE A 142 -4.45 -2.56 -16.82
N ILE A 143 -4.10 -3.23 -15.72
CA ILE A 143 -3.77 -4.66 -15.71
C ILE A 143 -4.85 -5.46 -14.99
N SER A 144 -5.24 -6.59 -15.59
CA SER A 144 -6.19 -7.53 -14.99
C SER A 144 -5.57 -8.29 -13.81
N PRO A 145 -6.38 -8.74 -12.83
CA PRO A 145 -5.90 -9.58 -11.74
C PRO A 145 -5.07 -10.78 -12.19
N GLY A 146 -5.45 -11.45 -13.29
CA GLY A 146 -4.75 -12.63 -13.80
C GLY A 146 -3.33 -12.37 -14.32
N GLN A 147 -3.00 -11.12 -14.65
CA GLN A 147 -1.71 -10.75 -15.22
C GLN A 147 -0.64 -10.39 -14.17
N VAL A 148 -1.01 -10.30 -12.88
CA VAL A 148 -0.03 -10.02 -11.81
C VAL A 148 0.95 -11.18 -11.60
N GLY A 149 0.57 -12.41 -11.97
CA GLY A 149 1.44 -13.59 -11.92
C GLY A 149 2.75 -13.35 -12.71
N ASN A 150 2.64 -12.75 -13.90
CA ASN A 150 3.80 -12.40 -14.72
C ASN A 150 4.75 -11.41 -14.02
N ILE A 151 4.26 -10.53 -13.15
CA ILE A 151 5.09 -9.59 -12.40
C ILE A 151 5.79 -10.33 -11.25
N VAL A 152 5.05 -11.20 -10.55
CA VAL A 152 5.60 -12.04 -9.47
C VAL A 152 6.70 -12.97 -10.01
N ASP A 153 6.47 -13.58 -11.16
CA ASP A 153 7.45 -14.49 -11.76
C ASP A 153 8.73 -13.77 -12.19
N LYS A 154 8.65 -12.53 -12.68
CA LYS A 154 9.85 -11.70 -12.91
C LYS A 154 10.68 -11.49 -11.63
N PHE A 155 10.02 -11.21 -10.50
CA PHE A 155 10.73 -11.07 -9.22
C PHE A 155 11.39 -12.38 -8.80
N ARG A 156 10.68 -13.51 -8.96
CA ARG A 156 11.20 -14.85 -8.64
C ARG A 156 12.38 -15.24 -9.52
N GLU A 157 12.28 -15.02 -10.83
CA GLU A 157 13.36 -15.27 -11.79
C GLU A 157 14.59 -14.40 -11.50
N ALA A 158 14.37 -13.18 -11.00
CA ALA A 158 15.42 -12.28 -10.53
C ALA A 158 15.90 -12.60 -9.09
N GLY A 159 15.43 -13.68 -8.47
CA GLY A 159 15.91 -14.20 -7.19
C GLY A 159 15.20 -13.69 -5.93
N ASN A 160 14.09 -12.93 -6.05
CA ASN A 160 13.34 -12.42 -4.91
C ASN A 160 11.94 -13.02 -4.81
N HIS A 161 11.68 -13.76 -3.73
CA HIS A 161 10.41 -14.43 -3.46
C HIS A 161 9.50 -13.67 -2.46
N GLN A 162 9.97 -12.53 -1.93
CA GLN A 162 9.28 -11.77 -0.89
C GLN A 162 8.34 -10.71 -1.49
N VAL A 163 7.31 -11.17 -2.19
CA VAL A 163 6.41 -10.29 -2.97
C VAL A 163 5.02 -10.23 -2.34
N ILE A 164 4.56 -9.00 -2.09
CA ILE A 164 3.20 -8.63 -1.69
C ILE A 164 2.52 -7.95 -2.88
N LEU A 165 1.25 -8.28 -3.13
CA LEU A 165 0.44 -7.69 -4.18
C LEU A 165 -0.53 -6.67 -3.59
N CYS A 166 -0.63 -5.49 -4.17
CA CYS A 166 -1.46 -4.41 -3.67
C CYS A 166 -2.46 -3.92 -4.73
N ASP A 167 -3.73 -4.27 -4.55
CA ASP A 167 -4.80 -3.75 -5.42
C ASP A 167 -5.07 -2.27 -5.10
N ARG A 168 -5.33 -1.48 -6.14
CA ARG A 168 -5.65 -0.05 -6.03
C ARG A 168 -6.76 0.38 -6.98
N GLY A 169 -7.63 -0.56 -7.37
CA GLY A 169 -8.67 -0.38 -8.37
C GLY A 169 -8.17 -0.47 -9.83
N SER A 170 -9.13 -0.57 -10.73
CA SER A 170 -8.96 -0.67 -12.18
C SER A 170 -9.74 0.44 -12.88
N ASN A 171 -9.26 0.88 -14.04
CA ASN A 171 -9.92 1.93 -14.82
C ASN A 171 -11.35 1.52 -15.21
N PHE A 172 -12.31 2.41 -14.98
CA PHE A 172 -13.72 2.19 -15.34
C PHE A 172 -14.26 3.38 -16.12
N GLY A 173 -14.13 3.32 -17.44
CA GLY A 173 -14.31 4.49 -18.30
C GLY A 173 -13.18 5.50 -18.13
N TYR A 174 -13.46 6.77 -18.43
CA TYR A 174 -12.51 7.86 -18.23
C TYR A 174 -12.52 8.37 -16.78
N ASP A 175 -11.34 8.72 -16.27
CA ASP A 175 -11.16 9.47 -15.01
C ASP A 175 -11.75 8.84 -13.74
N ASN A 176 -12.05 7.54 -13.78
CA ASN A 176 -12.70 6.82 -12.68
C ASN A 176 -12.12 5.42 -12.48
N LEU A 177 -12.29 4.91 -11.26
CA LEU A 177 -11.84 3.60 -10.83
C LEU A 177 -12.95 2.78 -10.19
N VAL A 178 -12.88 1.48 -10.42
CA VAL A 178 -13.70 0.44 -9.76
C VAL A 178 -12.79 -0.63 -9.16
N VAL A 179 -13.20 -1.20 -8.03
CA VAL A 179 -12.53 -2.37 -7.43
C VAL A 179 -13.38 -3.59 -7.68
N ASP A 180 -12.82 -4.55 -8.40
CA ASP A 180 -13.42 -5.87 -8.54
C ASP A 180 -12.98 -6.74 -7.36
N MET A 181 -13.89 -6.95 -6.40
CA MET A 181 -13.64 -7.75 -5.20
C MET A 181 -13.29 -9.21 -5.52
N LEU A 182 -13.75 -9.73 -6.67
CA LEU A 182 -13.41 -11.09 -7.13
C LEU A 182 -11.94 -11.19 -7.53
N GLY A 183 -11.35 -10.07 -7.96
CA GLY A 183 -9.96 -9.97 -8.37
C GLY A 183 -8.97 -10.35 -7.28
N PHE A 184 -9.30 -10.18 -6.00
CA PHE A 184 -8.42 -10.56 -4.90
C PHE A 184 -8.09 -12.06 -4.93
N ASN A 185 -9.09 -12.92 -5.10
CA ASN A 185 -8.87 -14.37 -5.16
C ASN A 185 -8.10 -14.78 -6.42
N VAL A 186 -8.38 -14.14 -7.56
CA VAL A 186 -7.63 -14.38 -8.80
C VAL A 186 -6.15 -14.05 -8.60
N MET A 187 -5.82 -12.91 -7.99
CA MET A 187 -4.43 -12.53 -7.69
C MET A 187 -3.74 -13.54 -6.78
N LYS A 188 -4.42 -14.04 -5.73
CA LYS A 188 -3.88 -15.10 -4.86
C LYS A 188 -3.53 -16.34 -5.69
N GLN A 189 -4.45 -16.81 -6.52
CA GLN A 189 -4.28 -18.03 -7.32
C GLN A 189 -3.11 -17.91 -8.32
N VAL A 190 -3.11 -16.86 -9.17
CA VAL A 190 -2.09 -16.71 -10.22
C VAL A 190 -0.70 -16.40 -9.69
N SER A 191 -0.60 -15.92 -8.44
CA SER A 191 0.68 -15.67 -7.77
C SER A 191 1.15 -16.85 -6.92
N GLY A 192 0.43 -17.97 -6.87
CA GLY A 192 0.78 -19.10 -6.00
C GLY A 192 0.68 -18.78 -4.51
N GLY A 193 -0.23 -17.87 -4.13
CA GLY A 193 -0.56 -17.56 -2.74
C GLY A 193 0.20 -16.37 -2.15
N CYS A 194 0.77 -15.47 -2.95
CA CYS A 194 1.35 -14.22 -2.42
C CYS A 194 0.33 -13.45 -1.56
N PRO A 195 0.78 -12.75 -0.50
CA PRO A 195 -0.10 -11.88 0.27
C PRO A 195 -0.72 -10.81 -0.62
N VAL A 196 -2.03 -10.63 -0.51
CA VAL A 196 -2.78 -9.61 -1.23
C VAL A 196 -3.28 -8.57 -0.23
N ILE A 197 -2.94 -7.32 -0.47
CA ILE A 197 -3.38 -6.17 0.32
C ILE A 197 -4.24 -5.23 -0.54
N PHE A 198 -5.04 -4.39 0.12
CA PHE A 198 -5.92 -3.45 -0.57
C PHE A 198 -5.59 -2.00 -0.23
N ASP A 199 -5.21 -1.22 -1.23
CA ASP A 199 -5.03 0.23 -1.15
C ASP A 199 -6.35 0.95 -1.41
N VAL A 200 -7.09 1.12 -0.31
CA VAL A 200 -8.40 1.77 -0.34
C VAL A 200 -8.28 3.27 -0.62
N THR A 201 -7.19 3.93 -0.22
CA THR A 201 -6.99 5.36 -0.48
C THR A 201 -6.92 5.63 -1.98
N HIS A 202 -6.06 4.92 -2.69
CA HIS A 202 -5.86 5.17 -4.11
C HIS A 202 -6.95 4.58 -5.00
N ALA A 203 -7.67 3.55 -4.53
CA ALA A 203 -8.87 3.03 -5.19
C ALA A 203 -10.01 4.05 -5.26
N LEU A 204 -10.04 5.04 -4.35
CA LEU A 204 -11.08 6.07 -4.30
C LEU A 204 -10.79 7.28 -5.19
N GLN A 205 -9.62 7.32 -5.84
CA GLN A 205 -9.31 8.41 -6.76
C GLN A 205 -10.33 8.49 -7.90
N THR A 206 -10.64 9.71 -8.26
CA THR A 206 -11.36 10.12 -9.47
C THR A 206 -10.70 11.38 -9.99
N ARG A 207 -11.02 11.82 -11.20
CA ARG A 207 -10.50 13.07 -11.73
C ARG A 207 -11.62 13.86 -12.41
N ASP A 208 -11.50 15.18 -12.33
CA ASP A 208 -12.19 16.06 -13.28
C ASP A 208 -11.41 15.99 -14.60
N PRO A 209 -12.06 15.79 -15.76
CA PRO A 209 -11.40 15.71 -17.07
C PRO A 209 -10.48 16.89 -17.39
N PHE A 210 -10.76 18.08 -16.84
CA PHE A 210 -9.95 19.29 -17.03
C PHE A 210 -9.17 19.70 -15.78
N GLY A 211 -9.18 18.85 -14.74
CA GLY A 211 -8.51 19.09 -13.47
C GLY A 211 -6.99 18.89 -13.54
N VAL A 212 -6.25 19.78 -12.88
CA VAL A 212 -4.78 19.74 -12.78
C VAL A 212 -4.25 18.80 -11.70
N ALA A 213 -5.13 18.19 -10.90
CA ALA A 213 -4.82 17.25 -9.82
C ALA A 213 -5.89 16.16 -9.70
N SER A 214 -5.57 15.06 -8.99
CA SER A 214 -6.55 14.01 -8.69
C SER A 214 -7.61 14.52 -7.73
N GLY A 215 -8.87 14.20 -8.02
CA GLY A 215 -9.96 14.21 -7.05
C GLY A 215 -9.95 12.93 -6.20
N GLY A 216 -11.04 12.70 -5.47
CA GLY A 216 -11.15 11.56 -4.56
C GLY A 216 -12.47 11.48 -3.82
N ARG A 217 -12.74 10.31 -3.26
CA ARG A 217 -14.01 9.96 -2.60
C ARG A 217 -13.81 9.57 -1.12
N ARG A 218 -12.98 10.31 -0.36
CA ARG A 218 -12.64 9.95 1.04
C ARG A 218 -13.85 9.69 1.95
N ALA A 219 -15.02 10.29 1.68
CA ALA A 219 -16.24 10.04 2.45
C ALA A 219 -16.68 8.57 2.45
N GLN A 220 -16.30 7.80 1.43
CA GLN A 220 -16.66 6.38 1.25
C GLN A 220 -15.52 5.43 1.63
N VAL A 221 -14.44 5.93 2.25
CA VAL A 221 -13.27 5.11 2.58
C VAL A 221 -13.59 3.95 3.51
N SER A 222 -14.42 4.18 4.52
CA SER A 222 -14.89 3.13 5.42
C SER A 222 -15.76 2.11 4.71
N GLU A 223 -16.60 2.52 3.76
CA GLU A 223 -17.46 1.60 3.01
C GLU A 223 -16.64 0.65 2.14
N LEU A 224 -15.72 1.22 1.36
CA LEU A 224 -14.91 0.45 0.43
C LEU A 224 -13.88 -0.43 1.17
N ALA A 225 -13.28 0.06 2.25
CA ALA A 225 -12.36 -0.74 3.06
C ALA A 225 -13.07 -1.96 3.65
N ARG A 226 -14.27 -1.80 4.23
CA ARG A 226 -15.07 -2.93 4.75
C ARG A 226 -15.35 -3.99 3.69
N ALA A 227 -15.65 -3.58 2.46
CA ALA A 227 -15.89 -4.50 1.37
C ALA A 227 -14.64 -5.35 1.05
N GLY A 228 -13.45 -4.73 0.97
CA GLY A 228 -12.19 -5.46 0.76
C GLY A 228 -11.82 -6.37 1.94
N MET A 229 -11.95 -5.87 3.17
CA MET A 229 -11.66 -6.64 4.38
C MET A 229 -12.56 -7.88 4.49
N ALA A 230 -13.84 -7.77 4.11
CA ALA A 230 -14.79 -8.88 4.18
C ALA A 230 -14.46 -10.06 3.24
N VAL A 231 -13.61 -9.84 2.22
CA VAL A 231 -13.13 -10.91 1.32
C VAL A 231 -12.04 -11.78 1.98
N GLY A 232 -11.43 -11.29 3.06
CA GLY A 232 -10.30 -11.95 3.73
C GLY A 232 -9.00 -11.75 2.96
N ILE A 233 -8.31 -10.65 3.24
CA ILE A 233 -7.04 -10.25 2.60
C ILE A 233 -5.91 -10.15 3.64
N ALA A 234 -4.67 -10.11 3.19
CA ALA A 234 -3.50 -10.10 4.07
C ALA A 234 -3.25 -8.74 4.75
N GLY A 235 -3.82 -7.66 4.21
CA GLY A 235 -3.56 -6.33 4.73
C GLY A 235 -4.35 -5.22 4.07
N LEU A 236 -4.29 -4.06 4.69
CA LEU A 236 -4.95 -2.84 4.24
C LEU A 236 -3.90 -1.74 4.10
N PHE A 237 -3.91 -1.04 2.97
CA PHE A 237 -3.10 0.14 2.74
C PHE A 237 -3.99 1.38 2.83
N ILE A 238 -3.59 2.34 3.67
CA ILE A 238 -4.37 3.57 3.94
C ILE A 238 -3.46 4.77 4.20
N GLU A 239 -3.76 5.90 3.58
CA GLU A 239 -3.12 7.18 3.86
C GLU A 239 -4.08 8.11 4.59
N ALA A 240 -3.57 8.80 5.61
CA ALA A 240 -4.29 9.78 6.39
C ALA A 240 -3.51 11.11 6.47
N HIS A 241 -4.25 12.17 6.78
CA HIS A 241 -3.70 13.49 7.02
C HIS A 241 -4.49 14.19 8.14
N PRO A 242 -3.85 15.00 9.02
CA PRO A 242 -4.57 15.80 10.02
C PRO A 242 -5.57 16.77 9.40
N ASP A 243 -5.24 17.29 8.22
CA ASP A 243 -6.06 18.21 7.45
C ASP A 243 -6.06 17.82 5.95
N PRO A 244 -6.87 16.85 5.52
CA PRO A 244 -6.84 16.35 4.14
C PRO A 244 -7.10 17.43 3.07
N ALA A 245 -7.75 18.54 3.43
CA ALA A 245 -8.01 19.64 2.48
C ALA A 245 -6.71 20.36 2.07
N ASN A 246 -5.71 20.37 2.96
CA ASN A 246 -4.43 21.05 2.75
C ASN A 246 -3.25 20.09 2.50
N ALA A 247 -3.51 18.78 2.34
CA ALA A 247 -2.46 17.82 1.99
C ALA A 247 -1.86 18.11 0.60
N LYS A 248 -0.54 18.01 0.45
CA LYS A 248 0.18 18.40 -0.78
C LYS A 248 0.00 17.42 -1.96
N CYS A 249 -0.53 16.23 -1.69
CA CYS A 249 -0.87 15.22 -2.68
C CYS A 249 -1.99 14.31 -2.16
N ASP A 250 -2.94 13.96 -3.04
CA ASP A 250 -4.04 13.00 -2.80
C ASP A 250 -4.93 13.26 -1.56
N GLY A 251 -4.93 14.51 -1.05
CA GLY A 251 -5.83 14.95 0.03
C GLY A 251 -7.31 14.61 -0.15
N PRO A 252 -7.90 14.70 -1.36
CA PRO A 252 -9.29 14.31 -1.59
C PRO A 252 -9.65 12.85 -1.25
N SER A 253 -8.67 11.95 -1.23
CA SER A 253 -8.82 10.53 -0.87
C SER A 253 -8.25 10.17 0.51
N ALA A 254 -7.51 11.07 1.16
CA ALA A 254 -6.88 10.79 2.45
C ALA A 254 -7.92 10.75 3.59
N LEU A 255 -7.75 9.79 4.50
CA LEU A 255 -8.54 9.68 5.72
C LEU A 255 -8.21 10.86 6.66
N PRO A 256 -9.20 11.54 7.28
CA PRO A 256 -8.91 12.46 8.37
C PRO A 256 -8.25 11.70 9.54
N LEU A 257 -7.05 12.11 9.96
CA LEU A 257 -6.23 11.36 10.91
C LEU A 257 -6.98 11.04 12.22
N ALA A 258 -7.77 11.99 12.74
CA ALA A 258 -8.57 11.82 13.95
C ALA A 258 -9.67 10.74 13.84
N LYS A 259 -9.95 10.22 12.64
CA LYS A 259 -10.90 9.13 12.40
C LYS A 259 -10.22 7.75 12.29
N LEU A 260 -8.90 7.68 12.43
CA LEU A 260 -8.14 6.44 12.28
C LEU A 260 -8.59 5.35 13.27
N GLU A 261 -8.69 5.65 14.56
CA GLU A 261 -9.08 4.66 15.57
C GLU A 261 -10.47 4.04 15.31
N PRO A 262 -11.57 4.82 15.17
CA PRO A 262 -12.88 4.23 14.89
C PRO A 262 -12.94 3.53 13.53
N PHE A 263 -12.13 3.95 12.55
CA PHE A 263 -11.99 3.25 11.27
C PHE A 263 -11.36 1.86 11.46
N LEU A 264 -10.20 1.78 12.13
CA LEU A 264 -9.47 0.52 12.33
C LEU A 264 -10.22 -0.45 13.25
N ARG A 265 -10.99 0.04 14.22
CA ARG A 265 -11.90 -0.80 15.02
C ARG A 265 -12.88 -1.58 14.15
N GLN A 266 -13.44 -0.94 13.11
CA GLN A 266 -14.34 -1.63 12.17
C GLN A 266 -13.59 -2.64 11.31
N MET A 267 -12.40 -2.29 10.80
CA MET A 267 -11.60 -3.20 9.97
C MET A 267 -11.19 -4.45 10.75
N LYS A 268 -10.72 -4.27 11.99
CA LYS A 268 -10.34 -5.37 12.89
C LYS A 268 -11.53 -6.30 13.17
N ALA A 269 -12.69 -5.75 13.52
CA ALA A 269 -13.88 -6.56 13.81
C ALA A 269 -14.34 -7.40 12.61
N ILE A 270 -14.26 -6.85 11.40
CA ILE A 270 -14.60 -7.59 10.18
C ILE A 270 -13.53 -8.65 9.88
N ASP A 271 -12.24 -8.30 9.94
CA ASP A 271 -11.15 -9.23 9.67
C ASP A 271 -11.20 -10.44 10.61
N GLU A 272 -11.35 -10.21 11.92
CA GLU A 272 -11.45 -11.29 12.91
C GLU A 272 -12.63 -12.22 12.62
N LEU A 273 -13.78 -11.67 12.27
CA LEU A 273 -14.96 -12.46 11.91
C LEU A 273 -14.70 -13.31 10.66
N VAL A 274 -14.27 -12.70 9.56
CA VAL A 274 -14.14 -13.43 8.29
C VAL A 274 -12.98 -14.42 8.29
N LYS A 275 -11.89 -14.14 9.03
CA LYS A 275 -10.77 -15.07 9.21
C LYS A 275 -11.08 -16.22 10.17
N SER A 276 -12.16 -16.11 10.97
CA SER A 276 -12.64 -17.21 11.81
C SER A 276 -13.47 -18.25 11.06
N PHE A 277 -13.95 -17.92 9.85
CA PHE A 277 -14.75 -18.86 9.06
C PHE A 277 -13.88 -19.97 8.47
N PRO A 278 -14.37 -21.23 8.45
CA PRO A 278 -13.71 -22.28 7.69
C PRO A 278 -13.75 -21.96 6.19
N GLU A 279 -12.74 -22.43 5.45
CA GLU A 279 -12.74 -22.33 3.99
C GLU A 279 -13.99 -23.03 3.43
N LEU A 280 -14.77 -22.29 2.63
CA LEU A 280 -15.97 -22.79 1.97
C LEU A 280 -15.79 -22.67 0.45
N ASP A 281 -15.70 -23.81 -0.22
CA ASP A 281 -15.64 -23.89 -1.68
C ASP A 281 -17.04 -24.19 -2.24
N THR A 282 -17.49 -23.37 -3.19
CA THR A 282 -18.79 -23.49 -3.87
C THR A 282 -18.64 -23.70 -5.39
N GLY A 283 -17.44 -24.06 -5.86
CA GLY A 283 -17.12 -24.25 -7.28
C GLY A 283 -17.41 -25.67 -7.82
N HIS A 284 -17.96 -26.56 -6.99
CA HIS A 284 -18.28 -27.95 -7.31
C HIS A 284 -19.75 -28.27 -7.00
#